data_AF-A0A7S2Q667-F1
#
_entry.id   AF-A0A7S2Q667-F1
#
_cell.length_a   1.000
_cell.length_b   1.000
_cell.length_c   1.000
_cell.angle_alpha   90.00
_cell.angle_beta   90.00
_cell.angle_gamma   90.00
#
_symmetry.space_group_name_H-M   'P 1'
#
loop_
_entity.id
_entity.type
_entity.pdbx_description
1 polymer ?
#
loop_
_entity_poly.entity_id
_entity_poly.type
_entity_poly.pdbx_seq_one_letter_code
_entity_poly.pdbx_strand_id
1 'polypeptide(L)'
;GPTAEQGMTFMPGEVDEMYAETRRPLIRSDEEEARPLLELDGAELEALRDEVRDFRSGCWPRCVDGLAHWMGRARAAQARLLSVPGVTRVLVAAERASFLYDYVSDALVAKALSDSGNPMWRNVVVATMLVPYALMVIALWDSAPRRLAAMTGCTSWPWRLAWPILGPFVCLGADVALHVYYFTAEPRGAAFHYMTLRSLMELVEATLQCLFQGYIAARLANPGGLLPDVHAASVNPWLLGTSLAFSANGVRGAWGKLGLYAKYHTGGHRRSFLRRMMDLGEGLAPSHFFFELSAHRAVTIEGHWADISMAELRNLGRAARASPVLEELRLLDAAWLAAASDQHAVRNALGNFLANRNLRRFELRGKALPGWIVEEVRAGAAW
;
A
#
# COMPACT_ATOMS: atom_id res chain seq x y z
N GLY A 1 22.84 31.23 -35.87
CA GLY A 1 23.19 29.90 -36.42
C GLY A 1 24.10 30.08 -37.61
N PRO A 2 24.78 29.03 -38.12
CA PRO A 2 24.67 27.57 -37.81
C PRO A 2 25.84 27.07 -36.93
N THR A 3 25.65 26.18 -35.96
CA THR A 3 25.75 24.68 -35.99
C THR A 3 27.09 24.13 -36.47
N ALA A 4 27.86 23.58 -35.53
CA ALA A 4 28.83 22.51 -35.78
C ALA A 4 28.59 21.42 -34.72
N GLU A 5 28.08 20.29 -35.19
CA GLU A 5 28.01 19.01 -34.50
C GLU A 5 29.44 18.53 -34.22
N GLN A 6 29.72 18.12 -32.99
CA GLN A 6 30.84 17.23 -32.71
C GLN A 6 30.29 15.96 -32.07
N GLY A 7 29.89 15.02 -32.93
CA GLY A 7 29.83 13.62 -32.56
C GLY A 7 31.24 13.14 -32.28
N MET A 8 31.46 12.58 -31.09
CA MET A 8 32.71 11.87 -30.79
C MET A 8 32.43 10.36 -30.83
N THR A 9 32.98 9.75 -31.86
CA THR A 9 33.10 8.31 -32.06
C THR A 9 34.45 7.89 -31.47
N PHE A 10 34.48 6.91 -30.56
CA PHE A 10 35.74 6.30 -30.11
C PHE A 10 35.61 4.78 -30.21
N MET A 11 36.53 4.18 -30.96
CA MET A 11 36.77 2.74 -31.05
C MET A 11 38.00 2.38 -30.20
N PRO A 12 38.09 1.12 -29.74
CA PRO A 12 38.77 0.74 -28.52
C PRO A 12 40.25 0.42 -28.75
N GLY A 13 41.10 0.82 -27.82
CA GLY A 13 42.50 0.42 -27.74
C GLY A 13 42.75 -0.26 -26.40
N GLU A 14 43.13 -1.53 -26.49
CA GLU A 14 43.52 -2.44 -25.42
C GLU A 14 44.78 -1.92 -24.68
N VAL A 15 44.72 -1.86 -23.35
CA VAL A 15 45.88 -2.12 -22.47
C VAL A 15 45.37 -2.81 -21.20
N ASP A 16 45.53 -4.13 -21.21
CA ASP A 16 45.84 -5.08 -20.15
C ASP A 16 45.56 -4.74 -18.67
N GLU A 17 44.66 -5.56 -18.12
CA GLU A 17 44.90 -6.46 -16.99
C GLU A 17 45.88 -6.02 -15.89
N MET A 18 45.30 -5.53 -14.79
CA MET A 18 45.82 -5.87 -13.45
C MET A 18 44.63 -6.14 -12.53
N TYR A 19 44.12 -7.39 -12.61
CA TYR A 19 43.17 -8.00 -11.69
C TYR A 19 43.68 -7.84 -10.24
N ALA A 20 42.94 -7.17 -9.36
CA ALA A 20 41.82 -7.70 -8.57
C ALA A 20 42.23 -8.02 -7.12
N GLU A 21 42.40 -6.97 -6.31
CA GLU A 21 42.26 -7.09 -4.86
C GLU A 21 40.88 -6.58 -4.44
N THR A 22 40.05 -7.56 -4.11
CA THR A 22 38.65 -7.44 -3.70
C THR A 22 38.56 -6.82 -2.30
N ARG A 23 38.39 -5.50 -2.21
CA ARG A 23 37.73 -4.88 -1.05
C ARG A 23 36.22 -4.89 -1.26
N ARG A 24 35.58 -6.04 -1.00
CA ARG A 24 34.13 -6.07 -0.81
C ARG A 24 33.78 -5.40 0.52
N PRO A 25 32.88 -4.41 0.57
CA PRO A 25 32.23 -4.07 1.82
C PRO A 25 31.32 -5.23 2.23
N LEU A 26 31.49 -5.72 3.46
CA LEU A 26 30.61 -6.67 4.11
C LEU A 26 29.18 -6.12 4.12
N ILE A 27 28.34 -6.61 3.21
CA ILE A 27 26.90 -6.59 3.38
C ILE A 27 26.58 -7.73 4.33
N ARG A 28 26.51 -7.42 5.64
CA ARG A 28 25.83 -8.30 6.60
C ARG A 28 24.37 -8.38 6.18
N SER A 29 23.96 -9.52 5.63
CA SER A 29 22.56 -9.87 5.47
C SER A 29 22.02 -10.35 6.81
N ASP A 30 20.86 -9.81 7.20
CA ASP A 30 20.07 -10.20 8.39
C ASP A 30 19.50 -11.64 8.31
N GLU A 31 20.23 -12.60 7.74
CA GLU A 31 19.89 -14.03 7.68
C GLU A 31 20.64 -14.88 8.72
N GLU A 32 21.52 -14.29 9.53
CA GLU A 32 22.36 -15.02 10.50
C GLU A 32 21.74 -15.22 11.89
N GLU A 33 20.52 -14.75 12.16
CA GLU A 33 19.93 -14.82 13.52
C GLU A 33 18.94 -15.97 13.76
N ALA A 34 18.91 -16.98 12.88
CA ALA A 34 18.10 -18.18 13.12
C ALA A 34 18.69 -19.44 12.46
N ARG A 35 19.77 -19.97 13.04
CA ARG A 35 20.09 -21.40 12.87
C ARG A 35 20.43 -22.02 14.22
N PRO A 36 19.64 -22.97 14.73
CA PRO A 36 20.19 -23.95 15.64
C PRO A 36 21.24 -24.76 14.86
N LEU A 37 22.46 -24.82 15.39
CA LEU A 37 23.51 -25.74 14.97
C LEU A 37 23.04 -27.17 15.23
N LEU A 38 22.35 -27.76 14.26
CA LEU A 38 22.26 -29.22 14.13
C LEU A 38 23.47 -29.63 13.29
N GLU A 39 24.46 -30.25 13.93
CA GLU A 39 25.51 -30.99 13.26
C GLU A 39 24.86 -32.22 12.62
N LEU A 40 24.34 -32.05 11.40
CA LEU A 40 23.89 -33.15 10.57
C LEU A 40 25.12 -33.87 10.01
N ASP A 41 25.15 -35.19 10.14
CA ASP A 41 26.18 -36.05 9.56
C ASP A 41 26.22 -35.85 8.03
N GLY A 42 27.39 -36.04 7.41
CA GLY A 42 27.60 -35.79 5.98
C GLY A 42 26.61 -36.54 5.08
N ALA A 43 26.16 -37.73 5.51
CA ALA A 43 25.14 -38.52 4.83
C ALA A 43 23.72 -37.95 4.96
N GLU A 44 23.37 -37.36 6.10
CA GLU A 44 22.07 -36.71 6.31
C GLU A 44 22.00 -35.39 5.53
N LEU A 45 23.12 -34.67 5.42
CA LEU A 45 23.20 -33.45 4.64
C LEU A 45 23.07 -33.72 3.14
N GLU A 46 23.63 -34.82 2.63
CA GLU A 46 23.46 -35.26 1.24
C GLU A 46 22.02 -35.74 0.97
N ALA A 47 21.42 -36.51 1.87
CA ALA A 47 20.02 -36.92 1.76
C ALA A 47 19.05 -35.72 1.72
N LEU A 48 19.26 -34.72 2.58
CA LEU A 48 18.46 -33.50 2.60
C LEU A 48 18.69 -32.65 1.34
N ARG A 49 19.90 -32.67 0.77
CA ARG A 49 20.23 -31.96 -0.46
C ARG A 49 19.58 -32.59 -1.67
N ASP A 50 19.55 -33.92 -1.72
CA ASP A 50 18.87 -34.67 -2.77
C ASP A 50 17.34 -34.57 -2.63
N GLU A 51 16.81 -34.56 -1.41
CA GLU A 51 15.38 -34.33 -1.16
C GLU A 51 14.95 -32.89 -1.54
N VAL A 52 15.78 -31.88 -1.26
CA VAL A 52 15.56 -30.49 -1.73
C VAL A 52 15.74 -30.37 -3.24
N ARG A 53 16.64 -31.16 -3.84
CA ARG A 53 16.85 -31.20 -5.29
C ARG A 53 15.67 -31.86 -6.00
N ASP A 54 15.11 -32.92 -5.44
CA ASP A 54 13.89 -33.57 -5.91
C ASP A 54 12.64 -32.71 -5.65
N PHE A 55 12.61 -32.00 -4.52
CA PHE A 55 11.55 -31.02 -4.26
C PHE A 55 11.62 -29.85 -5.25
N ARG A 56 12.82 -29.42 -5.69
CA ARG A 56 13.03 -28.41 -6.73
C ARG A 56 12.82 -28.93 -8.16
N SER A 57 12.97 -30.23 -8.41
CA SER A 57 12.78 -30.83 -9.74
C SER A 57 11.33 -31.26 -10.00
N GLY A 58 10.53 -31.42 -8.93
CA GLY A 58 9.13 -31.80 -8.98
C GLY A 58 8.18 -30.78 -9.61
N CYS A 59 6.92 -31.20 -9.85
CA CYS A 59 5.86 -30.37 -10.42
C CYS A 59 5.50 -29.15 -9.56
N TRP A 60 5.77 -29.20 -8.25
CA TRP A 60 5.36 -28.16 -7.31
C TRP A 60 6.06 -26.79 -7.52
N PRO A 61 7.40 -26.70 -7.62
CA PRO A 61 8.08 -25.48 -8.06
C PRO A 61 7.55 -24.94 -9.39
N ARG A 62 7.29 -25.80 -10.38
CA ARG A 62 6.72 -25.37 -11.67
C ARG A 62 5.28 -24.86 -11.53
N CYS A 63 4.49 -25.42 -10.62
CA CYS A 63 3.16 -24.92 -10.28
C CYS A 63 3.23 -23.60 -9.51
N VAL A 64 4.18 -23.43 -8.59
CA VAL A 64 4.39 -22.19 -7.83
C VAL A 64 4.94 -21.08 -8.73
N ASP A 65 5.91 -21.38 -9.59
CA ASP A 65 6.44 -20.47 -10.60
C ASP A 65 5.39 -20.15 -11.67
N GLY A 66 4.59 -21.14 -12.06
CA GLY A 66 3.44 -20.97 -12.95
C GLY A 66 2.36 -20.08 -12.34
N LEU A 67 2.06 -20.24 -11.04
CA LEU A 67 1.14 -19.39 -10.29
C LEU A 67 1.72 -17.98 -10.13
N ALA A 68 3.00 -17.84 -9.82
CA ALA A 68 3.68 -16.55 -9.72
C ALA A 68 3.68 -15.82 -11.06
N HIS A 69 3.93 -16.53 -12.15
CA HIS A 69 3.86 -16.02 -13.52
C HIS A 69 2.42 -15.64 -13.91
N TRP A 70 1.43 -16.45 -13.57
CA TRP A 70 0.02 -16.16 -13.81
C TRP A 70 -0.46 -14.96 -12.99
N MET A 71 -0.12 -14.87 -11.71
CA MET A 71 -0.38 -13.69 -10.87
C MET A 71 0.33 -12.45 -11.39
N GLY A 72 1.55 -12.59 -11.92
CA GLY A 72 2.28 -11.52 -12.60
C GLY A 72 1.54 -11.01 -13.84
N ARG A 73 1.07 -11.93 -14.70
CA ARG A 73 0.27 -11.60 -15.89
C ARG A 73 -1.09 -10.99 -15.52
N ALA A 74 -1.77 -11.51 -14.50
CA ALA A 74 -3.03 -10.99 -14.00
C ALA A 74 -2.87 -9.56 -13.47
N ARG A 75 -1.80 -9.28 -12.71
CA ARG A 75 -1.46 -7.92 -12.26
C ARG A 75 -1.13 -6.99 -13.43
N ALA A 76 -0.38 -7.46 -14.43
CA ALA A 76 -0.10 -6.68 -15.64
C ALA A 76 -1.38 -6.38 -16.44
N ALA A 77 -2.32 -7.33 -16.51
CA ALA A 77 -3.62 -7.13 -17.16
C ALA A 77 -4.52 -6.17 -16.37
N GLN A 78 -4.55 -6.30 -15.04
CA GLN A 78 -5.23 -5.38 -14.14
C GLN A 78 -4.68 -3.96 -14.28
N ALA A 79 -3.37 -3.80 -14.34
CA ALA A 79 -2.73 -2.51 -14.55
C ALA A 79 -3.00 -1.93 -15.95
N ARG A 80 -3.10 -2.77 -17.00
CA ARG A 80 -3.58 -2.30 -18.32
C ARG A 80 -4.99 -1.74 -18.24
N LEU A 81 -5.89 -2.40 -17.52
CA LEU A 81 -7.24 -1.89 -17.29
C LEU A 81 -7.23 -0.57 -16.49
N LEU A 82 -6.45 -0.50 -15.41
CA LEU A 82 -6.29 0.69 -14.56
C LEU A 82 -5.55 1.85 -15.25
N SER A 83 -4.77 1.57 -16.29
CA SER A 83 -4.10 2.60 -17.08
C SER A 83 -5.08 3.45 -17.90
N VAL A 84 -6.32 2.97 -18.09
CA VAL A 84 -7.39 3.72 -18.75
C VAL A 84 -8.04 4.65 -17.71
N PRO A 85 -7.96 5.98 -17.87
CA PRO A 85 -8.47 6.93 -16.87
C PRO A 85 -9.96 6.72 -16.54
N GLY A 86 -10.78 6.37 -17.54
CA GLY A 86 -12.20 6.09 -17.35
C GLY A 86 -12.46 4.87 -16.47
N VAL A 87 -11.69 3.80 -16.63
CA VAL A 87 -11.81 2.58 -15.82
C VAL A 87 -11.44 2.86 -14.37
N THR A 88 -10.36 3.61 -14.14
CA THR A 88 -9.94 4.00 -12.80
C THR A 88 -10.98 4.86 -12.09
N ARG A 89 -11.57 5.86 -12.78
CA ARG A 89 -12.66 6.67 -12.19
C ARG A 89 -13.87 5.82 -11.81
N VAL A 90 -14.25 4.85 -12.65
CA VAL A 90 -15.37 3.94 -12.37
C VAL A 90 -15.06 3.03 -11.19
N LEU A 91 -13.85 2.48 -11.10
CA LEU A 91 -13.44 1.61 -10.00
C LEU A 91 -13.37 2.38 -8.68
N VAL A 92 -12.85 3.61 -8.69
CA VAL A 92 -12.85 4.48 -7.52
C VAL A 92 -14.29 4.79 -7.11
N ALA A 93 -15.16 5.18 -8.05
CA ALA A 93 -16.57 5.43 -7.74
C ALA A 93 -17.28 4.19 -7.20
N ALA A 94 -16.99 3.00 -7.74
CA ALA A 94 -17.52 1.74 -7.24
C ALA A 94 -17.02 1.43 -5.82
N GLU A 95 -15.73 1.68 -5.52
CA GLU A 95 -15.18 1.53 -4.17
C GLU A 95 -15.87 2.49 -3.19
N ARG A 96 -16.04 3.76 -3.56
CA ARG A 96 -16.72 4.75 -2.70
C ARG A 96 -18.20 4.45 -2.51
N ALA A 97 -18.90 4.02 -3.56
CA ALA A 97 -20.29 3.59 -3.48
C ALA A 97 -20.43 2.32 -2.63
N SER A 98 -19.48 1.38 -2.73
CA SER A 98 -19.48 0.16 -1.92
C SER A 98 -19.31 0.47 -0.44
N PHE A 99 -18.43 1.39 -0.07
CA PHE A 99 -18.26 1.85 1.31
C PHE A 99 -19.56 2.46 1.87
N LEU A 100 -20.19 3.36 1.11
CA LEU A 100 -21.46 3.98 1.55
C LEU A 100 -22.58 2.94 1.65
N TYR A 101 -22.64 1.99 0.71
CA TYR A 101 -23.63 0.93 0.73
C TYR A 101 -23.43 0.00 1.93
N ASP A 102 -22.19 -0.36 2.29
CA ASP A 102 -21.87 -1.22 3.44
C ASP A 102 -22.49 -0.67 4.72
N TYR A 103 -22.21 0.60 5.02
CA TYR A 103 -22.77 1.34 6.15
C TYR A 103 -24.30 1.41 6.16
N VAL A 104 -24.92 1.66 4.99
CA VAL A 104 -26.37 1.69 4.86
C VAL A 104 -26.95 0.29 5.07
N SER A 105 -26.31 -0.74 4.52
CA SER A 105 -26.76 -2.13 4.62
C SER A 105 -26.72 -2.62 6.06
N ASP A 106 -25.67 -2.30 6.82
CA ASP A 106 -25.57 -2.64 8.25
C ASP A 106 -26.62 -1.93 9.10
N ALA A 107 -26.88 -0.65 8.81
CA ALA A 107 -27.94 0.09 9.47
C ALA A 107 -29.32 -0.54 9.21
N LEU A 108 -29.56 -1.02 7.99
CA LEU A 108 -30.79 -1.74 7.63
C LEU A 108 -30.87 -3.12 8.32
N VAL A 109 -29.76 -3.85 8.43
CA VAL A 109 -29.70 -5.11 9.19
C VAL A 109 -30.00 -4.86 10.67
N ALA A 110 -29.38 -3.84 11.27
CA ALA A 110 -29.64 -3.44 12.65
C ALA A 110 -31.11 -3.07 12.87
N LYS A 111 -31.71 -2.33 11.94
CA LYS A 111 -33.13 -1.99 11.98
C LYS A 111 -34.01 -3.24 11.91
N ALA A 112 -33.76 -4.14 10.96
CA ALA A 112 -34.51 -5.39 10.81
C ALA A 112 -34.43 -6.24 12.09
N LEU A 113 -33.25 -6.34 12.70
CA LEU A 113 -33.06 -7.03 13.97
C LEU A 113 -33.85 -6.39 15.12
N SER A 114 -33.92 -5.05 15.16
CA SER A 114 -34.72 -4.33 16.15
C SER A 114 -36.22 -4.58 15.96
N ASP A 115 -36.71 -4.49 14.72
CA ASP A 115 -38.12 -4.71 14.37
C ASP A 115 -38.55 -6.16 14.67
N SER A 116 -37.62 -7.10 14.51
CA SER A 116 -37.75 -8.52 14.86
C SER A 116 -37.61 -8.82 16.36
N GLY A 117 -37.54 -7.82 17.24
CA GLY A 117 -37.47 -8.03 18.70
C GLY A 117 -36.12 -8.55 19.20
N ASN A 118 -35.03 -8.36 18.45
CA ASN A 118 -33.67 -8.78 18.82
C ASN A 118 -32.74 -7.56 19.09
N PRO A 119 -33.03 -6.74 20.13
CA PRO A 119 -32.30 -5.50 20.40
C PRO A 119 -30.82 -5.74 20.77
N MET A 120 -30.49 -6.88 21.38
CA MET A 120 -29.10 -7.24 21.67
C MET A 120 -28.28 -7.37 20.39
N TRP A 121 -28.82 -8.04 19.37
CA TRP A 121 -28.12 -8.24 18.10
C TRP A 121 -27.97 -6.93 17.32
N ARG A 122 -29.00 -6.08 17.34
CA ARG A 122 -28.90 -4.69 16.85
C ARG A 122 -27.75 -3.94 17.53
N ASN A 123 -27.66 -4.00 18.86
CA ASN A 123 -26.61 -3.31 19.60
C ASN A 123 -25.20 -3.82 19.23
N VAL A 124 -25.06 -5.12 18.97
CA VAL A 124 -23.79 -5.69 18.46
C VAL A 124 -23.45 -5.10 17.10
N VAL A 125 -24.38 -5.09 16.13
CA VAL A 125 -24.15 -4.50 14.79
C VAL A 125 -23.72 -3.04 14.91
N VAL A 126 -24.49 -2.24 15.66
CA VAL A 126 -24.18 -0.81 15.87
C VAL A 126 -22.83 -0.63 16.55
N ALA A 127 -22.49 -1.45 17.55
CA ALA A 127 -21.20 -1.38 18.21
C ALA A 127 -20.06 -1.69 17.22
N THR A 128 -20.19 -2.70 16.36
CA THR A 128 -19.21 -2.99 15.31
C THR A 128 -19.02 -1.84 14.33
N MET A 129 -20.10 -1.17 13.92
CA MET A 129 -20.03 0.02 13.05
C MET A 129 -19.26 1.19 13.67
N LEU A 130 -19.22 1.26 15.01
CA LEU A 130 -18.51 2.30 15.77
C LEU A 130 -17.04 1.95 16.05
N VAL A 131 -16.65 0.68 15.95
CA VAL A 131 -15.28 0.23 16.22
C VAL A 131 -14.23 0.99 15.39
N PRO A 132 -14.37 1.19 14.07
CA PRO A 132 -13.36 1.89 13.30
C PRO A 132 -13.19 3.34 13.77
N TYR A 133 -14.26 4.01 14.19
CA TYR A 133 -14.19 5.37 14.70
C TYR A 133 -13.46 5.43 16.05
N ALA A 134 -13.71 4.48 16.94
CA ALA A 134 -12.96 4.35 18.19
C ALA A 134 -11.47 4.10 17.92
N LEU A 135 -11.16 3.20 16.97
CA LEU A 135 -9.79 2.91 16.56
C LEU A 135 -9.12 4.13 15.91
N MET A 136 -9.84 4.88 15.07
CA MET A 136 -9.33 6.12 14.45
C MET A 136 -9.03 7.19 15.50
N VAL A 137 -9.87 7.35 16.52
CA VAL A 137 -9.61 8.28 17.64
C VAL A 137 -8.33 7.91 18.37
N ILE A 138 -8.12 6.62 18.65
CA ILE A 138 -6.90 6.12 19.30
C ILE A 138 -5.69 6.31 18.38
N ALA A 139 -5.82 5.93 17.10
CA ALA A 139 -4.76 6.00 16.11
C ALA A 139 -4.29 7.45 15.86
N LEU A 140 -5.21 8.40 15.84
CA LEU A 140 -4.93 9.81 15.55
C LEU A 140 -4.73 10.67 16.81
N TRP A 141 -4.60 10.05 17.99
CA TRP A 141 -4.54 10.72 19.29
C TRP A 141 -3.52 11.87 19.34
N ASP A 142 -2.35 11.69 18.74
CA ASP A 142 -1.29 12.69 18.74
C ASP A 142 -1.28 13.55 17.48
N SER A 143 -1.66 13.00 16.33
CA SER A 143 -1.54 13.67 15.03
C SER A 143 -2.70 14.63 14.75
N ALA A 144 -3.95 14.24 15.03
CA ALA A 144 -5.11 15.08 14.75
C ALA A 144 -5.17 16.35 15.61
N PRO A 145 -4.97 16.31 16.94
CA PRO A 145 -4.92 17.53 17.76
C PRO A 145 -3.80 18.49 17.38
N ARG A 146 -2.61 17.98 17.01
CA ARG A 146 -1.50 18.82 16.49
C ARG A 146 -1.89 19.54 15.20
N ARG A 147 -2.61 18.85 14.32
CA ARG A 147 -3.04 19.42 13.04
C ARG A 147 -4.15 20.44 13.20
N LEU A 148 -5.12 20.17 14.09
CA LEU A 148 -6.16 21.13 14.46
C LEU A 148 -5.58 22.39 15.10
N ALA A 149 -4.58 22.23 15.98
CA ALA A 149 -3.82 23.34 16.55
C ALA A 149 -3.16 24.20 15.48
N ALA A 150 -2.47 23.58 14.51
CA ALA A 150 -1.84 24.29 13.41
C ALA A 150 -2.86 25.06 12.52
N MET A 151 -4.04 24.49 12.29
CA MET A 151 -5.10 25.16 11.49
C MET A 151 -5.77 26.32 12.23
N THR A 152 -5.91 26.21 13.55
CA THR A 152 -6.64 27.19 14.38
C THR A 152 -5.74 28.24 15.01
N GLY A 153 -4.42 28.05 14.94
CA GLY A 153 -3.44 28.90 15.63
C GLY A 153 -3.43 28.72 17.16
N CYS A 154 -4.22 27.78 17.70
CA CYS A 154 -4.25 27.48 19.12
C CYS A 154 -3.20 26.43 19.50
N THR A 155 -2.90 26.27 20.79
CA THR A 155 -2.09 25.16 21.27
C THR A 155 -2.83 23.82 21.12
N SER A 156 -2.10 22.69 21.11
CA SER A 156 -2.71 21.36 20.90
C SER A 156 -3.39 20.76 22.13
N TRP A 157 -3.17 21.33 23.31
CA TRP A 157 -3.71 20.83 24.58
C TRP A 157 -5.25 20.79 24.63
N PRO A 158 -5.98 21.88 24.31
CA PRO A 158 -7.45 21.85 24.32
C PRO A 158 -8.02 20.80 23.35
N TRP A 159 -7.38 20.66 22.19
CA TRP A 159 -7.76 19.67 21.20
C TRP A 159 -7.54 18.25 21.68
N ARG A 160 -6.44 17.96 22.42
CA ARG A 160 -6.19 16.64 23.02
C ARG A 160 -7.24 16.27 24.06
N LEU A 161 -7.69 17.22 24.88
CA LEU A 161 -8.76 17.00 25.86
C LEU A 161 -10.12 16.76 25.20
N ALA A 162 -10.42 17.48 24.12
CA ALA A 162 -11.69 17.34 23.42
C ALA A 162 -11.72 16.13 22.46
N TRP A 163 -10.56 15.61 22.05
CA TRP A 163 -10.44 14.56 21.04
C TRP A 163 -11.21 13.26 21.33
N PRO A 164 -11.25 12.71 22.57
CA PRO A 164 -12.07 11.54 22.87
C PRO A 164 -13.56 11.72 22.53
N ILE A 165 -14.08 12.94 22.66
CA ILE A 165 -15.50 13.26 22.51
C ILE A 165 -15.78 13.71 21.07
N LEU A 166 -14.97 14.62 20.53
CA LEU A 166 -15.18 15.19 19.20
C LEU A 166 -14.64 14.30 18.08
N GLY A 167 -13.59 13.54 18.34
CA GLY A 167 -12.87 12.74 17.36
C GLY A 167 -13.76 11.79 16.55
N PRO A 168 -14.70 11.02 17.15
CA PRO A 168 -15.61 10.18 16.39
C PRO A 168 -16.44 10.95 15.37
N PHE A 169 -16.96 12.13 15.75
CA PHE A 169 -17.77 12.97 14.86
C PHE A 169 -16.92 13.61 13.77
N VAL A 170 -15.69 14.04 14.09
CA VAL A 170 -14.73 14.57 13.12
C VAL A 170 -14.37 13.49 12.10
N CYS A 171 -14.09 12.27 12.53
CA CYS A 171 -13.78 11.15 11.64
C CYS A 171 -14.97 10.78 10.76
N LEU A 172 -16.18 10.69 11.33
CA LEU A 172 -17.40 10.42 10.54
C LEU A 172 -17.65 11.51 9.50
N GLY A 173 -17.53 12.78 9.89
CA GLY A 173 -17.67 13.92 8.97
C GLY A 173 -16.60 13.91 7.88
N ALA A 174 -15.36 13.57 8.23
CA ALA A 174 -14.26 13.43 7.27
C ALA A 174 -14.50 12.27 6.30
N ASP A 175 -15.01 11.14 6.76
CA ASP A 175 -15.36 10.01 5.90
C ASP A 175 -16.40 10.43 4.84
N VAL A 176 -17.51 11.04 5.26
CA VAL A 176 -18.55 11.51 4.34
C VAL A 176 -18.00 12.57 3.37
N ALA A 177 -17.33 13.58 3.89
CA ALA A 177 -16.80 14.68 3.09
C ALA A 177 -15.79 14.19 2.05
N LEU A 178 -14.85 13.34 2.44
CA LEU A 178 -13.82 12.82 1.54
C LEU A 178 -14.39 11.84 0.51
N HIS A 179 -15.31 10.95 0.90
CA HIS A 179 -15.94 10.03 -0.04
C HIS A 179 -16.80 10.75 -1.09
N VAL A 180 -17.43 11.86 -0.74
CA VAL A 180 -18.20 12.70 -1.68
C VAL A 180 -17.27 13.56 -2.54
N TYR A 181 -16.31 14.26 -1.92
CA TYR A 181 -15.40 15.16 -2.65
C TYR A 181 -14.49 14.39 -3.62
N TYR A 182 -14.00 13.22 -3.21
CA TYR A 182 -13.15 12.34 -4.01
C TYR A 182 -13.93 11.15 -4.60
N PHE A 183 -15.20 11.36 -4.95
CA PHE A 183 -16.07 10.27 -5.41
C PHE A 183 -15.52 9.54 -6.66
N THR A 184 -14.95 10.27 -7.61
CA THR A 184 -14.42 9.70 -8.87
C THR A 184 -12.90 9.82 -9.01
N ALA A 185 -12.21 10.33 -7.99
CA ALA A 185 -10.78 10.63 -8.05
C ALA A 185 -10.07 10.11 -6.81
N GLU A 186 -8.82 9.66 -6.94
CA GLU A 186 -8.02 9.30 -5.78
C GLU A 186 -7.60 10.56 -5.00
N PRO A 187 -7.79 10.61 -3.67
CA PRO A 187 -7.27 11.69 -2.85
C PRO A 187 -5.75 11.79 -2.93
N ARG A 188 -5.22 12.98 -2.59
CA ARG A 188 -3.78 13.24 -2.53
C ARG A 188 -3.34 13.62 -1.12
N GLY A 189 -2.06 13.39 -0.83
CA GLY A 189 -1.43 13.76 0.44
C GLY A 189 -2.15 13.19 1.65
N ALA A 190 -2.37 14.03 2.67
CA ALA A 190 -2.96 13.61 3.94
C ALA A 190 -4.38 13.01 3.82
N ALA A 191 -5.18 13.43 2.83
CA ALA A 191 -6.51 12.85 2.61
C ALA A 191 -6.42 11.37 2.20
N PHE A 192 -5.44 11.02 1.36
CA PHE A 192 -5.19 9.62 1.02
C PHE A 192 -4.74 8.83 2.24
N HIS A 193 -3.82 9.38 3.03
CA HIS A 193 -3.32 8.69 4.21
C HIS A 193 -4.44 8.46 5.23
N TYR A 194 -5.30 9.45 5.43
CA TYR A 194 -6.51 9.30 6.23
C TYR A 194 -7.41 8.18 5.70
N MET A 195 -7.80 8.20 4.42
CA MET A 195 -8.71 7.20 3.85
C MET A 195 -8.10 5.79 3.86
N THR A 196 -6.79 5.68 3.67
CA THR A 196 -6.08 4.40 3.75
C THR A 196 -6.01 3.90 5.20
N LEU A 197 -5.70 4.76 6.17
CA LEU A 197 -5.72 4.40 7.59
C LEU A 197 -7.14 3.96 8.01
N ARG A 198 -8.17 4.70 7.59
CA ARG A 198 -9.57 4.37 7.81
C ARG A 198 -9.92 2.99 7.27
N SER A 199 -9.52 2.67 6.03
CA SER A 199 -9.72 1.35 5.43
C SER A 199 -8.99 0.22 6.19
N LEU A 200 -7.83 0.52 6.80
CA LEU A 200 -7.15 -0.44 7.67
C LEU A 200 -7.87 -0.65 9.01
N MET A 201 -8.50 0.38 9.58
CA MET A 201 -9.30 0.24 10.81
C MET A 201 -10.62 -0.51 10.55
N GLU A 202 -11.20 -0.31 9.37
CA GLU A 202 -12.34 -1.03 8.80
C GLU A 202 -12.14 -2.55 8.81
N LEU A 203 -10.89 -3.02 8.73
CA LEU A 203 -10.59 -4.46 8.77
C LEU A 203 -11.18 -5.14 10.01
N VAL A 204 -11.13 -4.48 11.16
CA VAL A 204 -11.64 -5.04 12.42
C VAL A 204 -13.16 -5.13 12.37
N GLU A 205 -13.83 -4.07 11.93
CA GLU A 205 -15.28 -4.04 11.72
C GLU A 205 -15.71 -5.11 10.74
N ALA A 206 -15.16 -5.11 9.52
CA ALA A 206 -15.57 -6.01 8.45
C ALA A 206 -15.35 -7.48 8.84
N THR A 207 -14.30 -7.78 9.62
CA THR A 207 -14.08 -9.14 10.16
C THR A 207 -15.16 -9.50 11.18
N LEU A 208 -15.46 -8.63 12.13
CA LEU A 208 -16.47 -8.88 13.17
C LEU A 208 -17.88 -8.99 12.58
N GLN A 209 -18.23 -8.11 11.63
CA GLN A 209 -19.49 -8.16 10.91
C GLN A 209 -19.61 -9.43 10.06
N CYS A 210 -18.56 -9.82 9.34
CA CYS A 210 -18.58 -11.07 8.55
C CYS A 210 -18.84 -12.29 9.44
N LEU A 211 -18.21 -12.36 10.62
CA LEU A 211 -18.43 -13.44 11.58
C LEU A 211 -19.85 -13.39 12.16
N PHE A 212 -20.32 -12.21 12.56
CA PHE A 212 -21.60 -12.05 13.22
C PHE A 212 -22.79 -12.26 12.27
N GLN A 213 -22.74 -11.67 11.08
CA GLN A 213 -23.76 -11.86 10.06
C GLN A 213 -23.74 -13.29 9.51
N GLY A 214 -22.58 -13.91 9.40
CA GLY A 214 -22.44 -15.31 9.03
C GLY A 214 -23.08 -16.23 10.07
N TYR A 215 -22.90 -15.91 11.35
CA TYR A 215 -23.60 -16.58 12.45
C TYR A 215 -25.12 -16.41 12.35
N ILE A 216 -25.63 -15.19 12.11
CA ILE A 216 -27.07 -14.96 11.90
C ILE A 216 -27.57 -15.79 10.71
N ALA A 217 -26.86 -15.78 9.59
CA ALA A 217 -27.24 -16.54 8.39
C ALA A 217 -27.34 -18.05 8.67
N ALA A 218 -26.35 -18.61 9.36
CA ALA A 218 -26.34 -20.02 9.76
C ALA A 218 -27.49 -20.36 10.72
N ARG A 219 -27.81 -19.45 11.65
CA ARG A 219 -28.93 -19.60 12.60
C ARG A 219 -30.29 -19.56 11.89
N LEU A 220 -30.45 -18.71 10.87
CA LEU A 220 -31.69 -18.60 10.08
C LEU A 220 -31.87 -19.77 9.11
N ALA A 221 -30.79 -20.23 8.47
CA ALA A 221 -30.83 -21.39 7.59
C ALA A 221 -31.07 -22.70 8.37
N ASN A 222 -30.63 -22.74 9.64
CA ASN A 222 -30.70 -23.88 10.57
C ASN A 222 -30.52 -25.25 9.87
N PRO A 223 -29.43 -25.47 9.12
CA PRO A 223 -29.26 -26.68 8.32
C PRO A 223 -29.24 -27.90 9.24
N GLY A 224 -30.31 -28.71 9.18
CA GLY A 224 -30.45 -29.93 9.98
C GLY A 224 -30.93 -29.73 11.43
N GLY A 225 -31.41 -28.55 11.82
CA GLY A 225 -31.96 -28.32 13.18
C GLY A 225 -30.90 -28.33 14.30
N LEU A 226 -29.62 -28.22 13.95
CA LEU A 226 -28.48 -28.29 14.88
C LEU A 226 -28.38 -27.09 15.82
N LEU A 227 -29.05 -25.99 15.48
CA LEU A 227 -29.01 -24.74 16.22
C LEU A 227 -30.38 -24.46 16.85
N PRO A 228 -30.45 -24.06 18.14
CA PRO A 228 -31.73 -23.76 18.80
C PRO A 228 -32.50 -22.68 18.03
N ASP A 229 -33.79 -22.87 17.79
CA ASP A 229 -34.58 -21.93 16.97
C ASP A 229 -34.50 -20.49 17.49
N VAL A 230 -34.27 -19.55 16.58
CA VAL A 230 -34.40 -18.12 16.84
C VAL A 230 -35.80 -17.72 16.38
N HIS A 231 -36.79 -17.96 17.22
CA HIS A 231 -38.14 -17.45 16.98
C HIS A 231 -38.10 -15.90 17.03
N ALA A 232 -38.02 -15.26 15.86
CA ALA A 232 -38.43 -13.88 15.53
C ALA A 232 -37.46 -13.10 14.64
N ALA A 233 -36.18 -13.48 14.51
CA ALA A 233 -35.23 -12.76 13.67
C ALA A 233 -35.55 -12.99 12.18
N SER A 234 -36.20 -12.03 11.52
CA SER A 234 -36.46 -12.08 10.08
C SER A 234 -35.64 -11.00 9.38
N VAL A 235 -34.36 -11.29 9.13
CA VAL A 235 -33.54 -10.45 8.26
C VAL A 235 -33.70 -10.95 6.83
N ASN A 236 -33.92 -10.04 5.87
CA ASN A 236 -34.02 -10.39 4.46
C ASN A 236 -32.73 -11.13 4.02
N PRO A 237 -32.80 -12.37 3.51
CA PRO A 237 -31.63 -13.16 3.12
C PRO A 237 -30.76 -12.48 2.05
N TRP A 238 -31.37 -11.69 1.15
CA TRP A 238 -30.61 -10.94 0.14
C TRP A 238 -29.80 -9.81 0.77
N LEU A 239 -30.37 -9.09 1.74
CA LEU A 239 -29.66 -8.03 2.48
C LEU A 239 -28.48 -8.61 3.27
N LEU A 240 -28.70 -9.75 3.93
CA LEU A 240 -27.65 -10.43 4.69
C LEU A 240 -26.55 -10.98 3.78
N GLY A 241 -26.92 -11.55 2.63
CA GLY A 241 -25.97 -12.07 1.65
C GLY A 241 -25.14 -10.98 0.99
N THR A 242 -25.75 -9.84 0.63
CA THR A 242 -24.99 -8.71 0.06
C THR A 242 -24.06 -8.10 1.09
N SER A 243 -24.53 -7.84 2.31
CA SER A 243 -23.71 -7.28 3.39
C SER A 243 -22.48 -8.16 3.68
N LEU A 244 -22.66 -9.48 3.81
CA LEU A 244 -21.55 -10.45 3.92
C LEU A 244 -20.54 -10.36 2.77
N ALA A 245 -21.01 -10.25 1.53
CA ALA A 245 -20.15 -10.15 0.36
C ALA A 245 -19.32 -8.86 0.36
N PHE A 246 -19.92 -7.73 0.78
CA PHE A 246 -19.24 -6.45 0.91
C PHE A 246 -18.21 -6.47 2.03
N SER A 247 -18.56 -6.96 3.23
CA SER A 247 -17.59 -7.08 4.33
C SER A 247 -16.42 -7.99 3.95
N ALA A 248 -16.67 -9.13 3.29
CA ALA A 248 -15.61 -10.03 2.83
C ALA A 248 -14.69 -9.37 1.78
N ASN A 249 -15.26 -8.60 0.85
CA ASN A 249 -14.47 -7.82 -0.11
C ASN A 249 -13.66 -6.72 0.59
N GLY A 250 -14.22 -6.06 1.60
CA GLY A 250 -13.53 -5.09 2.45
C GLY A 250 -12.32 -5.68 3.15
N VAL A 251 -12.48 -6.84 3.80
CA VAL A 251 -11.38 -7.59 4.45
C VAL A 251 -10.27 -7.90 3.45
N ARG A 252 -10.62 -8.46 2.28
CA ARG A 252 -9.65 -8.79 1.22
C ARG A 252 -8.91 -7.55 0.72
N GLY A 253 -9.64 -6.45 0.50
CA GLY A 253 -9.09 -5.18 0.04
C GLY A 253 -8.11 -4.56 1.04
N ALA A 254 -8.51 -4.48 2.32
CA ALA A 254 -7.69 -3.91 3.38
C ALA A 254 -6.41 -4.71 3.65
N TRP A 255 -6.49 -6.05 3.70
CA TRP A 255 -5.30 -6.91 3.83
C TRP A 255 -4.35 -6.78 2.63
N GLY A 256 -4.92 -6.70 1.42
CA GLY A 256 -4.17 -6.45 0.20
C GLY A 256 -3.42 -5.12 0.27
N LYS A 257 -4.12 -4.03 0.63
CA LYS A 257 -3.53 -2.69 0.81
C LYS A 257 -2.43 -2.70 1.87
N LEU A 258 -2.66 -3.31 3.04
CA LEU A 258 -1.67 -3.38 4.12
C LEU A 258 -0.39 -4.09 3.68
N GLY A 259 -0.51 -5.27 3.08
CA GLY A 259 0.65 -6.04 2.64
C GLY A 259 1.42 -5.34 1.52
N LEU A 260 0.69 -4.81 0.54
CA LEU A 260 1.26 -4.14 -0.61
C LEU A 260 1.96 -2.83 -0.20
N TYR A 261 1.27 -1.96 0.54
CA TYR A 261 1.83 -0.65 0.90
C TYR A 261 2.94 -0.80 1.93
N ALA A 262 2.86 -1.75 2.87
CA ALA A 262 3.98 -2.03 3.77
C ALA A 262 5.22 -2.50 3.00
N LYS A 263 5.06 -3.37 1.98
CA LYS A 263 6.16 -3.82 1.12
C LYS A 263 6.87 -2.64 0.46
N TYR A 264 6.12 -1.70 -0.11
CA TYR A 264 6.71 -0.62 -0.88
C TYR A 264 7.21 0.56 -0.03
N HIS A 265 6.50 0.94 1.04
CA HIS A 265 6.86 2.10 1.85
C HIS A 265 7.76 1.77 3.05
N THR A 266 7.83 0.51 3.47
CA THR A 266 8.61 0.13 4.66
C THR A 266 9.40 -1.16 4.46
N GLY A 267 9.58 -1.61 3.21
CA GLY A 267 10.31 -2.84 2.93
C GLY A 267 9.61 -4.12 3.42
N GLY A 268 8.33 -4.04 3.80
CA GLY A 268 7.53 -5.16 4.32
C GLY A 268 7.17 -5.05 5.81
N HIS A 269 7.74 -4.09 6.54
CA HIS A 269 7.49 -3.92 7.97
C HIS A 269 6.12 -3.29 8.29
N ARG A 270 5.06 -4.12 8.31
CA ARG A 270 3.66 -3.71 8.54
C ARG A 270 3.45 -2.81 9.77
N ARG A 271 4.13 -3.11 10.90
CA ARG A 271 4.04 -2.31 12.13
C ARG A 271 4.60 -0.90 11.95
N SER A 272 5.73 -0.78 11.26
CA SER A 272 6.32 0.52 10.94
C SER A 272 5.44 1.32 9.99
N PHE A 273 4.83 0.64 9.00
CA PHE A 273 3.90 1.28 8.07
C PHE A 273 2.68 1.83 8.81
N LEU A 274 2.05 1.01 9.64
CA LEU A 274 0.88 1.42 10.42
C LEU A 274 1.21 2.61 11.34
N ARG A 275 2.36 2.60 12.02
CA ARG A 275 2.80 3.73 12.86
C ARG A 275 2.88 5.03 12.07
N ARG A 276 3.49 5.02 10.89
CA ARG A 276 3.59 6.23 10.05
C ARG A 276 2.23 6.67 9.49
N MET A 277 1.33 5.72 9.22
CA MET A 277 -0.04 6.04 8.82
C MET A 277 -0.83 6.74 9.93
N MET A 278 -0.61 6.36 11.20
CA MET A 278 -1.18 7.04 12.39
C MET A 278 -0.69 8.49 12.53
N ASP A 279 0.52 8.78 12.07
CA ASP A 279 1.06 10.13 11.90
C ASP A 279 0.65 10.79 10.57
N LEU A 280 -0.48 10.38 9.99
CA LEU A 280 -1.03 10.90 8.73
C LEU A 280 -0.06 10.81 7.53
N GLY A 281 0.84 9.85 7.57
CA GLY A 281 1.75 9.54 6.48
C GLY A 281 3.10 10.23 6.54
N GLU A 282 3.46 10.85 7.67
CA GLU A 282 4.77 11.48 7.84
C GLU A 282 5.92 10.51 7.50
N GLY A 283 6.74 10.87 6.51
CA GLY A 283 7.86 10.06 6.03
C GLY A 283 7.48 8.88 5.12
N LEU A 284 6.22 8.71 4.73
CA LEU A 284 5.79 7.77 3.69
C LEU A 284 5.77 8.47 2.33
N ALA A 285 6.29 7.82 1.28
CA ALA A 285 6.24 8.39 -0.06
C ALA A 285 4.83 8.92 -0.41
N PRO A 286 4.72 10.06 -1.12
CA PRO A 286 3.43 10.66 -1.40
C PRO A 286 2.50 9.68 -2.10
N SER A 287 1.35 9.45 -1.48
CA SER A 287 0.52 8.30 -1.83
C SER A 287 -0.07 8.32 -3.24
N HIS A 288 -0.33 9.52 -3.76
CA HIS A 288 -0.76 9.71 -5.15
C HIS A 288 0.28 9.17 -6.12
N PHE A 289 1.57 9.33 -5.79
CA PHE A 289 2.66 8.84 -6.60
C PHE A 289 2.77 7.31 -6.52
N PHE A 290 2.53 6.72 -5.35
CA PHE A 290 2.46 5.27 -5.21
C PHE A 290 1.36 4.68 -6.11
N PHE A 291 0.16 5.27 -6.06
CA PHE A 291 -0.94 4.87 -6.94
C PHE A 291 -0.52 4.97 -8.42
N GLU A 292 0.04 6.11 -8.82
CA GLU A 292 0.45 6.34 -10.20
C GLU A 292 1.51 5.32 -10.68
N LEU A 293 2.53 5.04 -9.86
CA LEU A 293 3.53 4.01 -10.16
C LEU A 293 2.95 2.60 -10.28
N SER A 294 1.91 2.30 -9.50
CA SER A 294 1.29 0.97 -9.49
C SER A 294 0.29 0.77 -10.64
N ALA A 295 -0.28 1.85 -11.16
CA ALA A 295 -1.39 1.82 -12.12
C ALA A 295 -1.01 2.29 -13.53
N HIS A 296 0.03 3.12 -13.68
CA HIS A 296 0.37 3.75 -14.96
C HIS A 296 1.75 3.31 -15.48
N ARG A 297 1.83 3.19 -16.82
CA ARG A 297 3.07 2.86 -17.54
C ARG A 297 3.99 4.06 -17.66
N ALA A 298 3.42 5.24 -17.90
CA ALA A 298 4.16 6.48 -17.98
C ALA A 298 3.74 7.37 -16.83
N VAL A 299 4.71 7.69 -15.96
CA VAL A 299 4.50 8.56 -14.80
C VAL A 299 5.36 9.79 -14.96
N THR A 300 4.73 10.96 -14.89
CA THR A 300 5.40 12.25 -14.95
C THR A 300 5.28 12.95 -13.61
N ILE A 301 6.41 13.20 -12.98
CA ILE A 301 6.54 13.99 -11.76
C ILE A 301 6.79 15.44 -12.16
N GLU A 302 5.75 16.25 -12.02
CA GLU A 302 5.77 17.70 -12.19
C GLU A 302 5.64 18.39 -10.82
N GLY A 303 6.27 19.56 -10.68
CA GLY A 303 6.21 20.39 -9.47
C GLY A 303 7.53 20.45 -8.69
N HIS A 304 7.58 21.35 -7.72
CA HIS A 304 8.76 21.55 -6.87
C HIS A 304 8.64 20.64 -5.64
N TRP A 305 9.39 19.54 -5.60
CA TRP A 305 9.36 18.56 -4.50
C TRP A 305 10.42 18.87 -3.43
N ALA A 306 10.77 20.15 -3.25
CA ALA A 306 11.79 20.57 -2.28
C ALA A 306 11.47 20.13 -0.84
N ASP A 307 10.18 19.97 -0.52
CA ASP A 307 9.71 19.56 0.81
C ASP A 307 9.68 18.02 0.99
N ILE A 308 10.08 17.22 -0.01
CA ILE A 308 10.14 15.77 0.15
C ILE A 308 11.28 15.41 1.11
N SER A 309 10.94 14.74 2.21
CA SER A 309 11.92 14.20 3.14
C SER A 309 12.76 13.11 2.47
N MET A 310 13.97 12.89 3.00
CA MET A 310 14.84 11.84 2.47
C MET A 310 14.26 10.43 2.65
N ALA A 311 13.43 10.23 3.67
CA ALA A 311 12.71 8.98 3.89
C ALA A 311 11.67 8.74 2.78
N GLU A 312 10.94 9.78 2.38
CA GLU A 312 9.97 9.73 1.30
C GLU A 312 10.64 9.43 -0.04
N LEU A 313 11.77 10.08 -0.35
CA LEU A 313 12.50 9.81 -1.60
C LEU A 313 13.01 8.37 -1.70
N ARG A 314 13.55 7.81 -0.60
CA ARG A 314 13.98 6.40 -0.57
C ARG A 314 12.81 5.45 -0.82
N ASN A 315 11.65 5.73 -0.22
CA ASN A 315 10.44 4.94 -0.42
C ASN A 315 9.88 5.09 -1.84
N LEU A 316 10.03 6.27 -2.43
CA LEU A 316 9.69 6.56 -3.82
C LEU A 316 10.51 5.69 -4.79
N GLY A 317 11.84 5.64 -4.58
CA GLY A 317 12.74 4.73 -5.30
C GLY A 317 12.32 3.26 -5.18
N ARG A 318 12.05 2.79 -3.97
CA ARG A 318 11.63 1.39 -3.72
C ARG A 318 10.31 1.04 -4.41
N ALA A 319 9.32 1.93 -4.31
CA ALA A 319 8.03 1.76 -4.96
C ALA A 319 8.19 1.69 -6.48
N ALA A 320 8.98 2.59 -7.06
CA ALA A 320 9.25 2.61 -8.49
C ALA A 320 9.97 1.34 -8.93
N ARG A 321 11.05 0.93 -8.25
CA ARG A 321 11.80 -0.31 -8.56
C ARG A 321 10.90 -1.52 -8.68
N ALA A 322 9.96 -1.63 -7.75
CA ALA A 322 9.11 -2.80 -7.61
C ALA A 322 7.77 -2.66 -8.36
N SER A 323 7.57 -1.56 -9.09
CA SER A 323 6.42 -1.39 -9.99
C SER A 323 6.47 -2.44 -11.10
N PRO A 324 5.39 -3.23 -11.29
CA PRO A 324 5.32 -4.23 -12.35
C PRO A 324 5.01 -3.66 -13.73
N VAL A 325 4.69 -2.37 -13.84
CA VAL A 325 4.14 -1.77 -15.07
C VAL A 325 4.80 -0.48 -15.51
N LEU A 326 5.67 0.11 -14.69
CA LEU A 326 6.38 1.33 -15.03
C LEU A 326 7.29 1.11 -16.24
N GLU A 327 7.00 1.77 -17.35
CA GLU A 327 7.77 1.76 -18.60
C GLU A 327 8.45 3.12 -18.84
N GLU A 328 7.84 4.23 -18.41
CA GLU A 328 8.43 5.56 -18.48
C GLU A 328 8.29 6.30 -17.16
N LEU A 329 9.38 6.92 -16.69
CA LEU A 329 9.39 7.80 -15.52
C LEU A 329 10.08 9.11 -15.89
N ARG A 330 9.36 10.23 -15.75
CA ARG A 330 9.85 11.57 -16.07
C ARG A 330 9.82 12.45 -14.84
N LEU A 331 10.97 12.92 -14.36
CA LEU A 331 11.06 13.95 -13.33
C LEU A 331 11.43 15.27 -14.00
N LEU A 332 10.45 16.17 -14.13
CA LEU A 332 10.61 17.36 -14.98
C LEU A 332 11.18 18.59 -14.26
N ASP A 333 11.13 18.62 -12.93
CA ASP A 333 11.81 19.62 -12.09
C ASP A 333 12.64 18.91 -11.01
N ALA A 334 13.81 18.41 -11.40
CA ALA A 334 14.72 17.67 -10.54
C ALA A 334 15.78 18.55 -9.87
N ALA A 335 15.67 19.89 -9.96
CA ALA A 335 16.65 20.81 -9.38
C ALA A 335 16.76 20.68 -7.85
N TRP A 336 15.67 20.29 -7.18
CA TRP A 336 15.65 20.06 -5.73
C TRP A 336 16.51 18.86 -5.29
N LEU A 337 16.79 17.87 -6.17
CA LEU A 337 17.70 16.77 -5.86
C LEU A 337 19.13 17.27 -5.58
N ALA A 338 19.51 18.40 -6.18
CA ALA A 338 20.79 19.05 -5.94
C ALA A 338 20.85 19.75 -4.58
N ALA A 339 19.70 20.17 -4.04
CA ALA A 339 19.58 20.84 -2.75
C ALA A 339 19.45 19.84 -1.57
N ALA A 340 19.31 18.55 -1.86
CA ALA A 340 19.22 17.51 -0.84
C ALA A 340 20.55 17.37 -0.08
N SER A 341 20.47 17.34 1.25
CA SER A 341 21.63 17.26 2.14
C SER A 341 22.31 15.88 2.16
N ASP A 342 21.59 14.82 1.79
CA ASP A 342 22.08 13.42 1.79
C ASP A 342 22.20 12.89 0.35
N GLN A 343 23.37 13.10 -0.25
CA GLN A 343 23.67 12.62 -1.61
C GLN A 343 23.57 11.09 -1.73
N HIS A 344 23.89 10.35 -0.66
CA HIS A 344 23.84 8.89 -0.70
C HIS A 344 22.40 8.38 -0.79
N ALA A 345 21.46 9.00 -0.06
CA ALA A 345 20.04 8.70 -0.20
C ALA A 345 19.50 8.99 -1.61
N VAL A 346 19.94 10.09 -2.22
CA VAL A 346 19.56 10.43 -3.60
C VAL A 346 20.08 9.39 -4.59
N ARG A 347 21.36 9.00 -4.49
CA ARG A 347 21.94 7.93 -5.34
C ARG A 347 21.17 6.63 -5.19
N ASN A 348 20.89 6.20 -3.96
CA ASN A 348 20.11 4.99 -3.71
C ASN A 348 18.70 5.07 -4.29
N ALA A 349 18.04 6.25 -4.26
CA ALA A 349 16.73 6.42 -4.88
C ALA A 349 16.80 6.34 -6.41
N LEU A 350 17.77 7.03 -7.03
CA LEU A 350 18.04 6.98 -8.46
C LEU A 350 18.37 5.57 -8.95
N GLY A 351 19.27 4.88 -8.25
CA GLY A 351 19.60 3.49 -8.52
C GLY A 351 18.38 2.56 -8.41
N ASN A 352 17.48 2.81 -7.46
CA ASN A 352 16.22 2.06 -7.39
C ASN A 352 15.26 2.38 -8.54
N PHE A 353 15.19 3.63 -9.03
CA PHE A 353 14.42 3.93 -10.25
C PHE A 353 14.93 3.13 -11.44
N LEU A 354 16.24 3.19 -11.68
CA LEU A 354 16.89 2.57 -12.83
C LEU A 354 16.90 1.04 -12.76
N ALA A 355 16.90 0.48 -11.55
CA ALA A 355 16.81 -0.96 -11.34
C ALA A 355 15.41 -1.55 -11.61
N ASN A 356 14.42 -0.76 -12.06
CA ASN A 356 13.15 -1.31 -12.53
C ASN A 356 13.33 -2.03 -13.88
N ARG A 357 13.03 -3.32 -13.92
CA ARG A 357 13.22 -4.20 -15.09
C ARG A 357 12.35 -3.85 -16.31
N ASN A 358 11.26 -3.11 -16.12
CA ASN A 358 10.33 -2.73 -17.18
C ASN A 358 10.58 -1.30 -17.69
N LEU A 359 11.40 -0.51 -17.00
CA LEU A 359 11.64 0.88 -17.34
C LEU A 359 12.42 0.97 -18.65
N ARG A 360 11.81 1.61 -19.65
CA ARG A 360 12.37 1.83 -20.99
C ARG A 360 12.85 3.26 -21.18
N ARG A 361 12.24 4.20 -20.45
CA ARG A 361 12.57 5.62 -20.52
C ARG A 361 12.63 6.23 -19.13
N PHE A 362 13.80 6.73 -18.77
CA PHE A 362 13.99 7.58 -17.59
C PHE A 362 14.38 8.98 -18.07
N GLU A 363 13.59 9.98 -17.71
CA GLU A 363 13.86 11.37 -18.07
C GLU A 363 14.04 12.20 -16.80
N LEU A 364 15.19 12.85 -16.66
CA LEU A 364 15.50 13.75 -15.56
C LEU A 364 15.77 15.14 -16.16
N ARG A 365 14.89 16.12 -15.90
CA ARG A 365 15.09 17.53 -16.31
C ARG A 365 15.24 18.43 -15.10
N GLY A 366 16.16 19.38 -15.19
CA GLY A 366 16.37 20.42 -14.18
C GLY A 366 17.28 21.52 -14.72
N LYS A 367 17.12 22.75 -14.23
CA LYS A 367 17.87 23.93 -14.73
C LYS A 367 19.40 23.84 -14.49
N ALA A 368 19.85 23.02 -13.54
CA ALA A 368 21.26 22.69 -13.31
C ALA A 368 21.38 21.40 -12.48
N LEU A 369 21.50 20.25 -13.14
CA LEU A 369 21.73 18.98 -12.46
C LEU A 369 23.23 18.82 -12.14
N PRO A 370 23.61 18.52 -10.89
CA PRO A 370 25.00 18.24 -10.52
C PRO A 370 25.60 17.09 -11.34
N GLY A 371 26.89 17.18 -11.66
CA GLY A 371 27.59 16.16 -12.44
C GLY A 371 27.48 14.75 -11.86
N TRP A 372 27.52 14.62 -10.53
CA TRP A 372 27.37 13.32 -9.86
C TRP A 372 25.99 12.68 -10.05
N ILE A 373 24.91 13.47 -10.23
CA ILE A 373 23.58 12.93 -10.55
C ILE A 373 23.57 12.39 -11.98
N VAL A 374 24.20 13.11 -12.91
CA VAL A 374 24.32 12.68 -14.30
C VAL A 374 25.14 11.40 -14.41
N GLU A 375 26.25 11.31 -13.67
CA GLU A 375 27.08 10.10 -13.57
C GLU A 375 26.30 8.91 -13.01
N GLU A 376 25.54 9.10 -11.94
CA GLU A 376 24.72 8.04 -11.34
C GLU A 376 23.66 7.52 -12.33
N VAL A 377 23.01 8.42 -13.07
CA VAL A 377 22.01 8.02 -14.09
C VAL A 377 22.68 7.28 -15.26
N ARG A 378 23.86 7.74 -15.70
CA ARG A 378 24.63 7.05 -16.75
C ARG A 378 25.09 5.67 -16.29
N ALA A 379 25.62 5.57 -15.07
CA ALA A 379 26.06 4.31 -14.49
C ALA A 379 24.91 3.32 -14.35
N GLY A 380 23.74 3.78 -13.89
CA GLY A 380 22.56 2.92 -13.76
C GLY A 380 21.88 2.56 -15.08
N ALA A 381 22.02 3.37 -16.14
CA ALA A 381 21.50 3.07 -17.47
C ALA A 381 22.40 2.11 -18.29
N ALA A 382 23.63 1.86 -17.84
CA ALA A 382 24.57 0.95 -18.48
C ALA A 382 24.30 -0.55 -18.17
N TRP A 383 23.26 -0.85 -17.39
CA TRP A 383 22.90 -2.19 -16.89
C TRP A 383 21.64 -2.76 -17.56
#